data_AF-A0A0N0D3G8-F1
#
_entry.id   AF-A0A0N0D3G8-F1
#
_cell.length_a   1.000
_cell.length_b   1.000
_cell.length_c   1.000
_cell.angle_alpha   90.00
_cell.angle_beta   90.00
_cell.angle_gamma   90.00
#
_symmetry.space_group_name_H-M   'P 1'
#
loop_
_entity.id
_entity.type
_entity.pdbx_description
1 polymer ?
#
loop_
_entity_poly.entity_id
_entity_poly.type
_entity_poly.pdbx_seq_one_letter_code
_entity_poly.pdbx_strand_id
1 'polypeptide(L)'
;MKIVNLKIENDPILGDLSIDFKGSTGDILSTIVIAGPNGSGKTTMLKRINDLQQTQATLSFGDDNKIIEKLSTINNTNYSADFFNKNIATFIKCTNDLWQKFSTGDLPRMIYANAEINFNNIDLNVRQVGYNYAFHNRVNSNHSVKDINNHISSFIDSEVYGNQDQLPKTSINNACKKINETFSALEMDVRMIGLKDDGSRLPLFVNSSGDKFEITSLSSGEKQLFIRALGIKFLNPKNSI
;
A
#
# COMPACT_ATOMS: atom_id res chain seq x y z
N MET A 1 -7.69 9.22 -8.75
CA MET A 1 -8.57 9.60 -7.62
C MET A 1 -7.87 10.74 -6.89
N LYS A 2 -8.59 11.70 -6.31
CA LYS A 2 -8.00 12.78 -5.48
C LYS A 2 -8.92 13.10 -4.30
N ILE A 3 -8.35 13.42 -3.13
CA ILE A 3 -9.11 13.95 -1.99
C ILE A 3 -9.16 15.48 -2.14
N VAL A 4 -10.38 16.04 -2.15
CA VAL A 4 -10.58 17.48 -2.33
C VAL A 4 -10.59 18.20 -0.99
N ASN A 5 -11.32 17.66 -0.01
CA ASN A 5 -11.42 18.20 1.33
C ASN A 5 -11.51 17.07 2.36
N LEU A 6 -11.21 17.40 3.60
CA LEU A 6 -11.40 16.56 4.77
C LEU A 6 -12.10 17.38 5.84
N LYS A 7 -13.22 16.85 6.35
CA LYS A 7 -13.90 17.40 7.52
C LYS A 7 -14.01 16.30 8.57
N ILE A 8 -13.50 16.57 9.75
CA ILE A 8 -13.57 15.72 10.93
C ILE A 8 -14.26 16.56 12.00
N GLU A 9 -15.26 15.98 12.66
CA GLU A 9 -15.99 16.62 13.75
C GLU A 9 -15.95 15.69 14.96
N ASN A 10 -15.78 16.27 16.14
CA ASN A 10 -15.79 15.58 17.43
C ASN A 10 -14.79 14.41 17.53
N ASP A 11 -13.63 14.48 16.88
CA ASP A 11 -12.60 13.44 17.05
C ASP A 11 -11.89 13.62 18.41
N PRO A 12 -11.72 12.56 19.21
CA PRO A 12 -11.14 12.66 20.55
C PRO A 12 -9.70 13.20 20.61
N ILE A 13 -8.96 13.13 19.51
CA ILE A 13 -7.55 13.54 19.42
C ILE A 13 -7.39 14.78 18.55
N LEU A 14 -8.09 14.83 17.40
CA LEU A 14 -7.97 15.90 16.42
C LEU A 14 -8.97 17.04 16.64
N GLY A 15 -10.02 16.81 17.45
CA GLY A 15 -11.12 17.74 17.60
C GLY A 15 -11.87 17.96 16.28
N ASP A 16 -12.38 19.18 16.12
CA ASP A 16 -12.97 19.63 14.86
C ASP A 16 -11.87 20.12 13.91
N LEU A 17 -11.79 19.52 12.73
CA LEU A 17 -10.79 19.81 11.73
C LEU A 17 -11.42 19.90 10.34
N SER A 18 -11.13 20.98 9.62
CA SER A 18 -11.50 21.12 8.21
C SER A 18 -10.28 21.55 7.40
N ILE A 19 -9.96 20.75 6.37
CA ILE A 19 -8.82 20.98 5.49
C ILE A 19 -9.32 20.93 4.04
N ASP A 20 -8.98 21.96 3.27
CA ASP A 20 -9.12 21.96 1.81
C ASP A 20 -7.74 21.64 1.19
N PHE A 21 -7.70 20.67 0.29
CA PHE A 21 -6.47 20.24 -0.39
C PHE A 21 -6.28 20.90 -1.75
N LYS A 22 -7.06 21.93 -2.06
CA LYS A 22 -6.81 22.80 -3.22
C LYS A 22 -5.65 23.74 -2.94
N GLY A 23 -4.84 23.98 -3.97
CA GLY A 23 -3.83 25.02 -3.97
C GLY A 23 -4.43 26.41 -4.06
N SER A 24 -3.58 27.43 -4.01
CA SER A 24 -3.97 28.84 -4.13
C SER A 24 -4.68 29.18 -5.44
N THR A 25 -4.46 28.40 -6.49
CA THR A 25 -5.11 28.53 -7.81
C THR A 25 -6.48 27.84 -7.90
N GLY A 26 -6.88 27.09 -6.85
CA GLY A 26 -8.08 26.26 -6.85
C GLY A 26 -7.88 24.83 -7.38
N ASP A 27 -6.70 24.52 -7.90
CA ASP A 27 -6.34 23.18 -8.40
C ASP A 27 -6.08 22.19 -7.26
N ILE A 28 -6.49 20.94 -7.43
CA ILE A 28 -6.24 19.90 -6.42
C ILE A 28 -4.77 19.49 -6.46
N LEU A 29 -4.08 19.68 -5.33
CA LEU A 29 -2.67 19.35 -5.15
C LEU A 29 -2.40 17.86 -5.43
N SER A 30 -1.34 17.57 -6.18
CA SER A 30 -0.88 16.20 -6.46
C SER A 30 -0.04 15.61 -5.35
N THR A 31 0.50 16.45 -4.47
CA THR A 31 1.34 16.04 -3.34
C THR A 31 1.01 16.91 -2.15
N ILE A 32 0.68 16.27 -1.04
CA ILE A 32 0.31 16.92 0.21
C ILE A 32 1.25 16.40 1.29
N VAL A 33 1.91 17.31 1.99
CA VAL A 33 2.81 16.98 3.09
C VAL A 33 2.19 17.45 4.40
N ILE A 34 1.96 16.52 5.33
CA ILE A 34 1.45 16.83 6.67
C ILE A 34 2.66 16.88 7.62
N ALA A 35 3.00 18.07 8.08
CA ALA A 35 4.13 18.33 8.97
C ALA A 35 3.67 19.00 10.27
N GLY A 36 4.46 18.84 11.34
CA GLY A 36 4.14 19.37 12.68
C GLY A 36 4.95 18.70 13.78
N PRO A 37 4.92 19.22 15.02
CA PRO A 37 5.69 18.67 16.15
C PRO A 37 5.22 17.27 16.55
N ASN A 38 6.04 16.53 17.31
CA ASN A 38 5.65 15.23 17.85
C ASN A 38 4.40 15.37 18.73
N GLY A 39 3.48 14.41 18.60
CA GLY A 39 2.18 14.47 19.30
C GLY A 39 1.10 15.31 18.63
N SER A 40 1.38 16.01 17.52
CA SER A 40 0.40 16.88 16.84
C SER A 40 -0.71 16.15 16.04
N GLY A 41 -0.86 14.84 16.21
CA GLY A 41 -1.93 14.07 15.55
C GLY A 41 -1.71 13.68 14.08
N LYS A 42 -0.53 13.92 13.48
CA LYS A 42 -0.25 13.58 12.05
C LYS A 42 -0.62 12.14 11.67
N THR A 43 -0.11 11.19 12.45
CA THR A 43 -0.39 9.75 12.25
C THR A 43 -1.87 9.44 12.47
N THR A 44 -2.50 10.10 13.44
CA THR A 44 -3.94 9.97 13.70
C THR A 44 -4.75 10.44 12.50
N MET A 45 -4.42 11.58 11.91
CA MET A 45 -5.09 12.12 10.72
C MET A 45 -4.97 11.16 9.53
N LEU A 46 -3.76 10.67 9.22
CA LEU A 46 -3.58 9.68 8.16
C LEU A 46 -4.36 8.39 8.43
N LYS A 47 -4.39 7.94 9.69
CA LYS A 47 -5.17 6.78 10.11
C LYS A 47 -6.67 7.01 9.93
N ARG A 48 -7.21 8.19 10.27
CA ARG A 48 -8.62 8.53 10.06
C ARG A 48 -9.00 8.54 8.58
N ILE A 49 -8.16 9.12 7.72
CA ILE A 49 -8.37 9.08 6.27
C ILE A 49 -8.43 7.63 5.80
N ASN A 50 -7.50 6.79 6.25
CA ASN A 50 -7.45 5.37 5.95
C ASN A 50 -8.67 4.59 6.49
N ASP A 51 -9.13 4.87 7.71
CA ASP A 51 -10.28 4.20 8.35
C ASP A 51 -11.59 4.54 7.63
N LEU A 52 -11.81 5.82 7.30
CA LEU A 52 -12.97 6.27 6.51
C LEU A 52 -13.09 5.49 5.21
N GLN A 53 -11.96 5.27 4.54
CA GLN A 53 -11.89 4.62 3.24
C GLN A 53 -12.00 3.09 3.34
N GLN A 54 -11.55 2.48 4.45
CA GLN A 54 -11.78 1.04 4.70
C GLN A 54 -13.27 0.75 4.87
N THR A 55 -13.99 1.63 5.58
CA THR A 55 -15.45 1.53 5.73
C THR A 55 -16.14 1.67 4.38
N GLN A 56 -15.75 2.66 3.58
CA GLN A 56 -16.28 2.87 2.23
C GLN A 56 -16.03 1.67 1.28
N ALA A 57 -14.81 1.12 1.29
CA ALA A 57 -14.47 -0.05 0.50
C ALA A 57 -15.27 -1.29 0.93
N THR A 58 -15.39 -1.54 2.23
CA THR A 58 -16.14 -2.70 2.75
C THR A 58 -17.61 -2.68 2.30
N LEU A 59 -18.18 -1.48 2.13
CA LEU A 59 -19.55 -1.28 1.67
C LEU A 59 -19.70 -1.39 0.13
N SER A 60 -18.63 -1.24 -0.64
CA SER A 60 -18.66 -1.32 -2.11
C SER A 60 -18.30 -2.71 -2.69
N PHE A 61 -17.81 -3.65 -1.87
CA PHE A 61 -17.32 -4.97 -2.33
C PHE A 61 -18.04 -6.19 -1.73
N GLY A 62 -19.06 -6.00 -0.90
CA GLY A 62 -19.88 -7.12 -0.42
C GLY A 62 -21.05 -7.40 -1.37
N ASP A 63 -21.45 -8.66 -1.51
CA ASP A 63 -22.83 -8.97 -1.93
C ASP A 63 -23.80 -8.17 -1.07
N ASP A 64 -24.85 -7.60 -1.68
CA ASP A 64 -25.84 -6.75 -1.00
C ASP A 64 -26.35 -7.40 0.32
N ASN A 65 -26.47 -8.73 0.36
CA ASN A 65 -26.89 -9.48 1.55
C ASN A 65 -25.81 -9.63 2.64
N LYS A 66 -24.52 -9.68 2.29
CA LYS A 66 -23.40 -9.72 3.26
C LYS A 66 -23.05 -8.35 3.82
N ILE A 67 -23.35 -7.27 3.08
CA ILE A 67 -23.18 -5.89 3.55
C ILE A 67 -24.08 -5.64 4.76
N ILE A 68 -25.35 -6.05 4.70
CA ILE A 68 -26.33 -5.90 5.80
C ILE A 68 -25.89 -6.65 7.06
N GLU A 69 -25.33 -7.85 6.92
CA GLU A 69 -24.85 -8.67 8.05
C GLU A 69 -23.57 -8.10 8.71
N LYS A 70 -22.67 -7.50 7.93
CA LYS A 70 -21.49 -6.77 8.47
C LYS A 70 -21.86 -5.43 9.10
N LEU A 71 -22.95 -4.81 8.67
CA LEU A 71 -23.44 -3.55 9.22
C LEU A 71 -24.05 -3.72 10.61
N SER A 72 -24.76 -4.82 10.86
CA SER A 72 -25.31 -5.13 12.19
C SER A 72 -24.24 -5.33 13.26
N THR A 73 -23.03 -5.75 12.85
CA THR A 73 -21.86 -5.89 13.73
C THR A 73 -21.10 -4.57 13.97
N ILE A 74 -21.21 -3.59 13.07
CA ILE A 74 -20.60 -2.24 13.20
C ILE A 74 -21.45 -1.29 14.05
N ASN A 75 -22.75 -1.59 14.26
CA ASN A 75 -23.69 -0.85 15.12
C ASN A 75 -23.31 -0.77 16.62
N ASN A 76 -22.14 -1.28 17.02
CA ASN A 76 -21.55 -1.06 18.34
C ASN A 76 -20.79 0.29 18.46
N THR A 77 -21.06 1.25 17.57
CA THR A 77 -20.55 2.63 17.67
C THR A 77 -21.71 3.59 17.90
N ASN A 78 -21.49 4.62 18.73
CA ASN A 78 -22.48 5.53 19.33
C ASN A 78 -23.29 6.43 18.35
N TYR A 79 -23.47 6.03 17.09
CA TYR A 79 -24.23 6.78 16.09
C TYR A 79 -25.65 6.24 15.94
N SER A 80 -26.63 7.10 15.64
CA SER A 80 -28.02 6.67 15.46
C SER A 80 -28.19 5.85 14.18
N ALA A 81 -28.93 4.75 14.28
CA ALA A 81 -29.17 3.81 13.19
C ALA A 81 -29.76 4.49 11.93
N ASP A 82 -30.59 5.52 12.10
CA ASP A 82 -31.21 6.27 11.00
C ASP A 82 -30.22 7.15 10.22
N PHE A 83 -29.23 7.74 10.90
CA PHE A 83 -28.15 8.48 10.23
C PHE A 83 -27.29 7.54 9.38
N PHE A 84 -27.01 6.34 9.90
CA PHE A 84 -26.23 5.33 9.19
C PHE A 84 -26.98 4.82 7.95
N ASN A 85 -28.25 4.44 8.11
CA ASN A 85 -29.06 3.85 7.03
C ASN A 85 -29.31 4.80 5.84
N LYS A 86 -29.61 6.08 6.12
CA LYS A 86 -29.91 7.06 5.05
C LYS A 86 -28.67 7.47 4.25
N ASN A 87 -27.51 7.53 4.90
CA ASN A 87 -26.24 7.81 4.22
C ASN A 87 -25.73 6.60 3.44
N ILE A 88 -25.94 5.37 3.92
CA ILE A 88 -25.53 4.13 3.22
C ILE A 88 -26.26 3.94 1.89
N ALA A 89 -27.58 4.11 1.84
CA ALA A 89 -28.34 3.90 0.60
C ALA A 89 -27.92 4.89 -0.51
N THR A 90 -27.69 6.15 -0.13
CA THR A 90 -27.17 7.18 -1.04
C THR A 90 -25.73 6.87 -1.48
N PHE A 91 -24.93 6.28 -0.59
CA PHE A 91 -23.54 5.91 -0.84
C PHE A 91 -23.40 4.70 -1.77
N ILE A 92 -24.19 3.63 -1.58
CA ILE A 92 -24.20 2.44 -2.45
C ILE A 92 -24.55 2.81 -3.90
N LYS A 93 -25.52 3.73 -4.07
CA LYS A 93 -25.88 4.23 -5.42
C LYS A 93 -24.71 4.99 -6.06
N CYS A 94 -24.03 5.85 -5.30
CA CYS A 94 -22.87 6.59 -5.77
C CYS A 94 -21.73 5.65 -6.19
N THR A 95 -21.46 4.59 -5.44
CA THR A 95 -20.41 3.62 -5.78
C THR A 95 -20.73 2.91 -7.08
N ASN A 96 -21.96 2.41 -7.28
CA ASN A 96 -22.33 1.69 -8.51
C ASN A 96 -22.26 2.57 -9.77
N ASP A 97 -22.63 3.85 -9.69
CA ASP A 97 -22.50 4.80 -10.79
C ASP A 97 -21.02 5.17 -11.08
N LEU A 98 -20.16 5.13 -10.06
CA LEU A 98 -18.72 5.33 -10.22
C LEU A 98 -18.06 4.11 -10.88
N TRP A 99 -18.45 2.88 -10.51
CA TRP A 99 -17.91 1.64 -11.11
C TRP A 99 -18.17 1.54 -12.61
N GLN A 100 -19.36 1.94 -13.07
CA GLN A 100 -19.70 1.94 -14.49
C GLN A 100 -18.87 2.92 -15.33
N LYS A 101 -18.25 3.93 -14.69
CA LYS A 101 -17.43 4.94 -15.37
C LYS A 101 -15.96 4.56 -15.52
N PHE A 102 -15.49 3.51 -14.83
CA PHE A 102 -14.10 3.08 -14.92
C PHE A 102 -13.97 1.86 -15.83
N SER A 103 -13.10 1.95 -16.84
CA SER A 103 -12.62 0.77 -17.54
C SER A 103 -11.85 -0.12 -16.55
N THR A 104 -11.91 -1.45 -16.71
CA THR A 104 -11.31 -2.43 -15.81
C THR A 104 -9.81 -2.20 -15.50
N GLY A 105 -9.09 -1.45 -16.34
CA GLY A 105 -7.68 -1.11 -16.17
C GLY A 105 -7.36 0.19 -15.40
N ASP A 106 -8.34 1.09 -15.21
CA ASP A 106 -8.13 2.42 -14.59
C ASP A 106 -8.87 2.55 -13.26
N LEU A 107 -9.08 1.43 -12.57
CA LEU A 107 -9.75 1.43 -11.28
C LEU A 107 -8.92 2.15 -10.21
N PRO A 108 -9.53 3.07 -9.44
CA PRO A 108 -8.80 3.81 -8.42
C PRO A 108 -8.31 2.91 -7.29
N ARG A 109 -7.15 3.22 -6.72
CA ARG A 109 -6.64 2.53 -5.52
C ARG A 109 -6.30 3.53 -4.43
N MET A 110 -6.42 3.10 -3.19
CA MET A 110 -5.87 3.77 -2.03
C MET A 110 -4.77 2.88 -1.46
N ILE A 111 -3.60 3.46 -1.22
CA ILE A 111 -2.45 2.76 -0.67
C ILE A 111 -2.07 3.43 0.64
N TYR A 112 -2.22 2.70 1.74
CA TYR A 112 -1.84 3.18 3.06
C TYR A 112 -0.61 2.43 3.57
N ALA A 113 0.47 3.16 3.85
CA ALA A 113 1.68 2.61 4.46
C ALA A 113 1.80 3.02 5.93
N ASN A 114 1.97 2.05 6.83
CA ASN A 114 2.07 2.33 8.26
C ASN A 114 3.35 3.10 8.62
N ALA A 115 3.25 3.98 9.62
CA ALA A 115 4.37 4.74 10.19
C ALA A 115 5.43 3.86 10.89
N GLU A 116 5.03 2.69 11.39
CA GLU A 116 5.94 1.65 11.90
C GLU A 116 5.56 0.30 11.30
N ILE A 117 6.57 -0.48 10.95
CA ILE A 117 6.44 -1.85 10.45
C ILE A 117 7.21 -2.75 11.40
N ASN A 118 6.49 -3.68 12.06
CA ASN A 118 7.11 -4.63 12.98
C ASN A 118 7.75 -5.79 12.19
N PHE A 119 9.01 -6.11 12.49
CA PHE A 119 9.82 -7.12 11.78
C PHE A 119 9.93 -8.47 12.52
N ASN A 120 9.26 -8.64 13.66
CA ASN A 120 9.56 -9.73 14.58
C ASN A 120 9.23 -11.14 14.07
N ASN A 121 8.48 -11.29 12.97
CA ASN A 121 8.16 -12.59 12.36
C ASN A 121 8.72 -12.67 10.94
N ILE A 122 9.93 -13.22 10.80
CA ILE A 122 10.55 -13.56 9.52
C ILE A 122 10.38 -15.07 9.32
N ASP A 123 9.34 -15.48 8.60
CA ASP A 123 9.16 -16.87 8.16
C ASP A 123 9.63 -16.98 6.70
N LEU A 124 10.64 -17.81 6.44
CA LEU A 124 11.40 -17.84 5.17
C LEU A 124 10.75 -18.68 4.06
N ASN A 125 9.53 -19.17 4.25
CA ASN A 125 8.88 -20.08 3.30
C ASN A 125 8.23 -19.33 2.12
N VAL A 126 8.70 -19.61 0.89
CA VAL A 126 8.30 -18.90 -0.33
C VAL A 126 6.93 -19.37 -0.86
N ARG A 127 5.98 -18.44 -1.08
CA ARG A 127 4.72 -18.69 -1.81
C ARG A 127 4.47 -17.59 -2.84
N GLN A 128 4.03 -17.95 -4.04
CA GLN A 128 3.68 -17.01 -5.10
C GLN A 128 2.49 -16.14 -4.66
N VAL A 129 2.60 -14.81 -4.85
CA VAL A 129 1.52 -13.87 -4.57
C VAL A 129 0.88 -13.41 -5.88
N GLY A 130 -0.34 -13.86 -6.14
CA GLY A 130 -1.19 -13.29 -7.17
C GLY A 130 -1.83 -11.99 -6.66
N TYR A 131 -1.61 -10.88 -7.36
CA TYR A 131 -2.26 -9.61 -7.04
C TYR A 131 -3.63 -9.51 -7.69
N ASN A 132 -4.67 -9.86 -6.93
CA ASN A 132 -6.03 -9.44 -7.27
C ASN A 132 -6.18 -7.95 -6.96
N TYR A 133 -6.92 -7.22 -7.80
CA TYR A 133 -7.23 -5.82 -7.55
C TYR A 133 -7.99 -5.67 -6.23
N ALA A 134 -7.57 -4.70 -5.41
CA ALA A 134 -8.31 -4.20 -4.27
C ALA A 134 -8.29 -2.67 -4.31
N PHE A 135 -9.43 -2.02 -4.03
CA PHE A 135 -9.49 -0.56 -3.92
C PHE A 135 -8.67 -0.07 -2.73
N HIS A 136 -8.76 -0.74 -1.57
CA HIS A 136 -7.96 -0.41 -0.40
C HIS A 136 -6.79 -1.39 -0.26
N ASN A 137 -5.56 -0.89 -0.29
CA ASN A 137 -4.34 -1.67 -0.11
C ASN A 137 -3.55 -1.12 1.10
N ARG A 138 -3.07 -2.00 1.97
CA ARG A 138 -2.24 -1.62 3.10
C ARG A 138 -0.85 -2.21 2.97
N VAL A 139 0.17 -1.39 3.17
CA VAL A 139 1.55 -1.82 3.37
C VAL A 139 1.80 -1.81 4.88
N ASN A 140 1.64 -2.97 5.54
CA ASN A 140 1.73 -3.13 6.99
C ASN A 140 2.59 -4.34 7.39
N SER A 141 2.76 -4.57 8.71
CA SER A 141 3.54 -5.68 9.29
C SER A 141 3.01 -7.08 8.99
N ASN A 142 1.77 -7.22 8.50
CA ASN A 142 1.25 -8.52 8.05
C ASN A 142 1.83 -8.87 6.68
N HIS A 143 2.30 -7.86 5.92
CA HIS A 143 3.28 -8.04 4.85
C HIS A 143 4.69 -8.10 5.45
N SER A 144 4.96 -9.23 6.08
CA SER A 144 6.27 -9.52 6.69
C SER A 144 7.39 -9.51 5.64
N VAL A 145 8.65 -9.50 6.08
CA VAL A 145 9.83 -9.67 5.20
C VAL A 145 9.67 -10.85 4.22
N LYS A 146 8.92 -11.88 4.63
CA LYS A 146 8.47 -13.00 3.79
C LYS A 146 7.79 -12.54 2.50
N ASP A 147 6.79 -11.66 2.61
CA ASP A 147 6.01 -11.20 1.47
C ASP A 147 6.90 -10.44 0.49
N ILE A 148 7.90 -9.71 0.99
CA ILE A 148 8.82 -8.99 0.12
C ILE A 148 9.80 -9.93 -0.58
N ASN A 149 10.36 -10.90 0.14
CA ASN A 149 11.19 -11.93 -0.48
C ASN A 149 10.40 -12.67 -1.56
N ASN A 150 9.15 -13.03 -1.24
CA ASN A 150 8.26 -13.72 -2.17
C ASN A 150 7.90 -12.84 -3.37
N HIS A 151 7.65 -11.56 -3.16
CA HIS A 151 7.35 -10.62 -4.25
C HIS A 151 8.55 -10.37 -5.13
N ILE A 152 9.74 -10.21 -4.56
CA ILE A 152 10.97 -10.06 -5.33
C ILE A 152 11.21 -11.32 -6.17
N SER A 153 11.10 -12.50 -5.57
CA SER A 153 11.27 -13.76 -6.28
C SER A 153 10.20 -13.98 -7.34
N SER A 154 8.93 -13.71 -7.03
CA SER A 154 7.82 -13.81 -7.98
C SER A 154 7.93 -12.77 -9.11
N PHE A 155 8.42 -11.58 -8.81
CA PHE A 155 8.69 -10.54 -9.80
C PHE A 155 9.79 -10.98 -10.76
N ILE A 156 10.91 -11.50 -10.24
CA ILE A 156 11.97 -12.10 -11.05
C ILE A 156 11.42 -13.23 -11.91
N ASP A 157 10.63 -14.14 -11.34
CA ASP A 157 10.00 -15.23 -12.09
C ASP A 157 9.12 -14.67 -13.22
N SER A 158 8.29 -13.67 -12.94
CA SER A 158 7.44 -13.04 -13.97
C SER A 158 8.23 -12.39 -15.10
N GLU A 159 9.38 -11.79 -14.81
CA GLU A 159 10.28 -11.19 -15.81
C GLU A 159 11.00 -12.26 -16.63
N VAL A 160 11.37 -13.39 -16.01
CA VAL A 160 11.98 -14.54 -16.71
C VAL A 160 10.96 -15.22 -17.61
N TYR A 161 9.78 -15.57 -17.10
CA TYR A 161 8.75 -16.28 -17.86
C TYR A 161 8.01 -15.39 -18.87
N GLY A 162 7.95 -14.08 -18.63
CA GLY A 162 7.36 -13.10 -19.54
C GLY A 162 8.25 -12.72 -20.72
N ASN A 163 9.56 -13.01 -20.66
CA ASN A 163 10.53 -12.71 -21.73
C ASN A 163 11.25 -13.99 -22.19
N GLN A 164 10.49 -14.97 -22.69
CA GLN A 164 11.00 -16.30 -23.06
C GLN A 164 12.07 -16.27 -24.17
N ASP A 165 12.11 -15.20 -24.97
CA ASP A 165 13.08 -15.00 -26.04
C ASP A 165 14.47 -14.55 -25.53
N GLN A 166 14.60 -14.26 -24.24
CA GLN A 166 15.86 -13.82 -23.62
C GLN A 166 16.44 -14.89 -22.71
N LEU A 167 17.78 -14.88 -22.56
CA LEU A 167 18.43 -15.73 -21.57
C LEU A 167 17.91 -15.40 -20.16
N PRO A 168 17.60 -16.41 -19.31
CA PRO A 168 17.11 -16.17 -17.95
C PRO A 168 17.98 -15.21 -17.13
N LYS A 169 19.30 -15.30 -17.30
CA LYS A 169 20.27 -14.41 -16.64
C LYS A 169 20.07 -12.94 -17.04
N THR A 170 19.72 -12.67 -18.29
CA THR A 170 19.42 -11.31 -18.78
C THR A 170 18.14 -10.80 -18.13
N SER A 171 17.08 -11.60 -18.06
CA SER A 171 15.82 -11.23 -17.41
C SER A 171 16.00 -10.99 -15.91
N ILE A 172 16.80 -11.81 -15.21
CA ILE A 172 17.17 -11.59 -13.80
C ILE A 172 17.90 -10.26 -13.63
N ASN A 173 18.89 -9.97 -14.48
CA ASN A 173 19.63 -8.71 -14.42
C ASN A 173 18.72 -7.50 -14.66
N ASN A 174 17.77 -7.61 -15.59
CA ASN A 174 16.78 -6.56 -15.87
C ASN A 174 15.84 -6.34 -14.68
N ALA A 175 15.37 -7.42 -14.05
CA ALA A 175 14.56 -7.35 -12.83
C ALA A 175 15.32 -6.69 -11.68
N CYS A 176 16.58 -7.10 -11.47
CA CYS A 176 17.47 -6.49 -10.47
C CYS A 176 17.67 -4.99 -10.76
N LYS A 177 17.89 -4.62 -12.03
CA LYS A 177 18.03 -3.21 -12.43
C LYS A 177 16.78 -2.40 -12.09
N LYS A 178 15.59 -2.89 -12.44
CA LYS A 178 14.31 -2.25 -12.09
C LYS A 178 14.17 -2.06 -10.57
N ILE A 179 14.56 -3.05 -9.77
CA ILE A 179 14.54 -2.93 -8.31
C ILE A 179 15.55 -1.87 -7.83
N ASN A 180 16.79 -1.91 -8.33
CA ASN A 180 17.88 -1.01 -7.96
C ASN A 180 17.63 0.46 -8.30
N GLU A 181 16.89 0.76 -9.38
CA GLU A 181 16.44 2.12 -9.69
C GLU A 181 15.62 2.72 -8.54
N THR A 182 14.84 1.89 -7.83
CA THR A 182 14.08 2.31 -6.63
C THR A 182 15.01 2.68 -5.48
N PHE A 183 16.07 1.89 -5.24
CA PHE A 183 17.01 2.13 -4.15
C PHE A 183 17.92 3.32 -4.41
N SER A 184 18.25 3.56 -5.68
CA SER A 184 19.04 4.72 -6.11
C SER A 184 18.31 6.02 -5.78
N ALA A 185 16.99 6.07 -5.98
CA ALA A 185 16.16 7.23 -5.62
C ALA A 185 16.03 7.46 -4.11
N LEU A 186 16.38 6.45 -3.29
CA LEU A 186 16.34 6.49 -1.83
C LEU A 186 17.72 6.66 -1.20
N GLU A 187 18.76 6.84 -2.02
CA GLU A 187 20.15 6.99 -1.59
C GLU A 187 20.63 5.85 -0.67
N MET A 188 20.08 4.64 -0.86
CA MET A 188 20.48 3.47 -0.08
C MET A 188 21.75 2.86 -0.67
N ASP A 189 22.73 2.54 0.17
CA ASP A 189 23.94 1.80 -0.23
C ASP A 189 23.66 0.29 -0.39
N VAL A 190 22.71 -0.03 -1.27
CA VAL A 190 22.19 -1.38 -1.46
C VAL A 190 21.94 -1.61 -2.95
N ARG A 191 22.55 -2.67 -3.49
CA ARG A 191 22.32 -3.11 -4.86
C ARG A 191 21.95 -4.59 -4.87
N MET A 192 20.77 -4.91 -5.38
CA MET A 192 20.35 -6.27 -5.64
C MET A 192 21.17 -6.88 -6.78
N ILE A 193 21.61 -8.12 -6.58
CA ILE A 193 22.44 -8.88 -7.54
C ILE A 193 21.80 -10.20 -7.98
N GLY A 194 20.69 -10.61 -7.38
CA GLY A 194 19.94 -11.80 -7.77
C GLY A 194 19.28 -12.50 -6.59
N LEU A 195 19.03 -13.80 -6.75
CA LEU A 195 18.53 -14.69 -5.71
C LEU A 195 19.62 -15.70 -5.34
N LYS A 196 19.59 -16.21 -4.10
CA LYS A 196 20.47 -17.32 -3.67
C LYS A 196 20.17 -18.60 -4.46
N ASP A 197 21.24 -19.31 -4.79
CA ASP A 197 21.21 -20.59 -5.54
C ASP A 197 21.23 -21.83 -4.62
N ASP A 198 20.85 -21.66 -3.35
CA ASP A 198 20.82 -22.70 -2.32
C ASP A 198 19.41 -23.32 -2.15
N GLY A 199 18.53 -23.11 -3.12
CA GLY A 199 17.13 -23.51 -3.08
C GLY A 199 16.21 -22.58 -2.27
N SER A 200 16.74 -21.75 -1.37
CA SER A 200 15.93 -20.78 -0.60
C SER A 200 15.38 -19.65 -1.46
N ARG A 201 16.07 -19.34 -2.57
CA ARG A 201 15.74 -18.24 -3.49
C ARG A 201 15.57 -16.90 -2.78
N LEU A 202 16.32 -16.66 -1.70
CA LEU A 202 16.29 -15.39 -1.00
C LEU A 202 16.98 -14.28 -1.81
N PRO A 203 16.47 -13.03 -1.79
CA PRO A 203 17.13 -11.90 -2.43
C PRO A 203 18.54 -11.66 -1.86
N LEU A 204 19.51 -11.48 -2.76
CA LEU A 204 20.89 -11.21 -2.44
C LEU A 204 21.27 -9.79 -2.85
N PHE A 205 21.92 -9.08 -1.93
CA PHE A 205 22.33 -7.69 -2.10
C PHE A 205 23.84 -7.54 -1.93
N VAL A 206 24.37 -6.42 -2.41
CA VAL A 206 25.76 -5.97 -2.21
C VAL A 206 25.78 -4.47 -1.90
N ASN A 207 26.66 -4.05 -1.01
CA ASN A 207 26.92 -2.63 -0.72
C ASN A 207 28.10 -2.09 -1.56
N SER A 208 28.42 -0.81 -1.41
CA SER A 208 29.57 -0.16 -2.04
C SER A 208 30.93 -0.77 -1.66
N SER A 209 31.02 -1.34 -0.45
CA SER A 209 32.22 -2.06 0.05
C SER A 209 32.41 -3.44 -0.58
N GLY A 210 31.42 -3.96 -1.30
CA GLY A 210 31.46 -5.30 -1.91
C GLY A 210 30.96 -6.42 -0.99
N ASP A 211 30.48 -6.11 0.20
CA ASP A 211 29.91 -7.07 1.13
C ASP A 211 28.57 -7.58 0.62
N LYS A 212 28.41 -8.90 0.58
CA LYS A 212 27.15 -9.55 0.18
C LYS A 212 26.32 -9.86 1.41
N PHE A 213 25.04 -9.53 1.36
CA PHE A 213 24.14 -9.72 2.49
C PHE A 213 22.70 -10.00 2.06
N GLU A 214 21.90 -10.49 3.01
CA GLU A 214 20.46 -10.74 2.86
C GLU A 214 19.66 -9.58 3.43
N ILE A 215 18.37 -9.46 3.08
CA ILE A 215 17.47 -8.41 3.61
C ILE A 215 17.43 -8.38 5.15
N THR A 216 17.65 -9.53 5.79
CA THR A 216 17.69 -9.70 7.24
C THR A 216 18.88 -8.98 7.89
N SER A 217 19.93 -8.69 7.13
CA SER A 217 21.16 -8.03 7.59
C SER A 217 21.08 -6.50 7.54
N LEU A 218 20.06 -5.94 6.88
CA LEU A 218 19.83 -4.49 6.84
C LEU A 218 19.51 -3.93 8.24
N SER A 219 19.87 -2.66 8.48
CA SER A 219 19.47 -1.94 9.69
C SER A 219 17.95 -1.81 9.77
N SER A 220 17.41 -1.57 10.98
CA SER A 220 15.95 -1.38 11.15
C SER A 220 15.40 -0.23 10.29
N GLY A 221 16.15 0.87 10.19
CA GLY A 221 15.78 2.02 9.34
C GLY A 221 15.75 1.66 7.85
N GLU A 222 16.79 0.99 7.36
CA GLU A 222 16.85 0.54 5.96
C GLU A 222 15.77 -0.48 5.64
N LYS A 223 15.49 -1.42 6.54
CA LYS A 223 14.39 -2.37 6.38
C LYS A 223 13.06 -1.63 6.21
N GLN A 224 12.77 -0.63 7.07
CA GLN A 224 11.53 0.14 6.96
C GLN A 224 11.40 0.83 5.59
N LEU A 225 12.48 1.44 5.13
CA LEU A 225 12.50 2.13 3.84
C LEU A 225 12.33 1.14 2.68
N PHE A 226 13.04 0.02 2.74
CA PHE A 226 13.00 -1.06 1.77
C PHE A 226 11.60 -1.65 1.60
N ILE A 227 10.95 -2.02 2.72
CA ILE A 227 9.59 -2.58 2.72
C ILE A 227 8.61 -1.59 2.09
N ARG A 228 8.68 -0.31 2.46
CA ARG A 228 7.75 0.70 1.95
C ARG A 228 7.92 0.91 0.46
N ALA A 229 9.15 1.11 0.01
CA ALA A 229 9.45 1.40 -1.38
C ALA A 229 9.04 0.26 -2.30
N LEU A 230 9.43 -0.97 -1.96
CA LEU A 230 9.07 -2.14 -2.75
C LEU A 230 7.60 -2.51 -2.61
N GLY A 231 7.03 -2.41 -1.41
CA GLY A 231 5.60 -2.66 -1.17
C GLY A 231 4.73 -1.76 -2.04
N ILE A 232 5.04 -0.46 -2.11
CA ILE A 232 4.35 0.47 -3.00
C ILE A 232 4.63 0.13 -4.47
N LYS A 233 5.89 -0.14 -4.85
CA LYS A 233 6.25 -0.46 -6.24
C LYS A 233 5.50 -1.67 -6.77
N PHE A 234 5.42 -2.74 -5.99
CA PHE A 234 4.74 -3.98 -6.38
C PHE A 234 3.21 -3.84 -6.42
N LEU A 235 2.64 -2.85 -5.71
CA LEU A 235 1.23 -2.47 -5.87
C LEU A 235 0.95 -1.76 -7.20
N ASN A 236 1.98 -1.35 -7.95
CA ASN A 236 1.90 -0.67 -9.24
C ASN A 236 0.86 0.46 -9.23
N PRO A 237 1.10 1.53 -8.44
CA PRO A 237 0.11 2.57 -8.17
C PRO A 237 -0.29 3.31 -9.44
N LYS A 238 -1.42 2.92 -10.01
CA LYS A 238 -2.10 3.62 -11.12
C LYS A 238 -3.44 4.14 -10.61
N ASN A 239 -3.81 5.35 -11.02
CA ASN A 239 -5.01 6.04 -10.54
C ASN A 239 -5.15 6.02 -9.00
N SER A 240 -4.03 6.08 -8.28
CA SER A 240 -3.97 5.82 -6.84
C SER A 240 -3.83 7.10 -5.99
N ILE A 241 -4.20 7.01 -4.70
CA ILE A 241 -3.84 7.95 -3.64
C ILE A 241 -2.96 7.23 -2.63
#